data_AF-A0A3P6BW70-F1
#
_entry.id   AF-A0A3P6BW70-F1
#
_cell.length_a   1.000
_cell.length_b   1.000
_cell.length_c   1.000
_cell.angle_alpha   90.00
_cell.angle_beta   90.00
_cell.angle_gamma   90.00
#
_symmetry.space_group_name_H-M   'P 1'
#
loop_
_entity.id
_entity.type
_entity.pdbx_description
1 polymer ?
#
loop_
_entity_poly.entity_id
_entity_poly.type
_entity_poly.pdbx_seq_one_letter_code
_entity_poly.pdbx_strand_id
1 'polypeptide(L)'
;MGNCFESCSKKNDHKGENVDSSVKSKPFSQGDSDSERISNLSYPWSLKPLITRKSEASSALHAPSKEGDVMHPQHLKSFTLEELKNATGNFCPESLIGEGGFGFVYKGCINGGPRMDLAVAVKKLKIEGFQGHKEWQREVNYLGRLHHPNLVKLIGYSLEDENRLLIYEYMPNGSLENHLFERGSNVLSWSLRMKIAIGAARGLCFLHDAKDQVIYRDFKASNILLDSGFNAKLSDFGLAREGPKDDRSHVTTEVIGTQGYAAPEYLATGHLTTRCDVYSFGVVLLEILSGRRAIDKSRAREEENLVDWAKPYLRDKRKVFRIMDTKLVGQYPQKAAFMMSFLALQCIGEVKVRPSMPEVLSLLEKVPNPRHRKSRSKSFATNSSSVFKTVSQTH
;
A
#
# COMPACT_ATOMS: atom_id res chain seq x y z
N MET A 1 -18.75 -8.11 50.42
CA MET A 1 -17.55 -8.89 50.80
C MET A 1 -16.43 -8.34 49.92
N GLY A 2 -15.71 -7.27 50.29
CA GLY A 2 -14.71 -7.15 51.35
C GLY A 2 -13.34 -7.02 50.65
N ASN A 3 -12.89 -5.81 50.28
CA ASN A 3 -11.96 -4.90 50.97
C ASN A 3 -10.55 -4.87 50.34
N CYS A 4 -9.91 -3.70 50.47
CA CYS A 4 -8.67 -3.22 49.85
C CYS A 4 -7.40 -3.46 50.71
N PHE A 5 -6.24 -3.04 50.14
CA PHE A 5 -4.89 -2.81 50.72
C PHE A 5 -4.04 -4.08 50.99
N GLU A 6 -2.72 -4.14 50.77
CA GLU A 6 -1.66 -3.13 50.94
C GLU A 6 -0.34 -3.56 50.22
N SER A 7 0.56 -2.60 49.99
CA SER A 7 1.92 -2.78 49.44
C SER A 7 2.92 -3.21 50.53
N CYS A 8 4.01 -3.93 50.19
CA CYS A 8 5.33 -3.57 50.73
C CYS A 8 6.52 -4.25 50.00
N SER A 9 7.53 -3.43 49.74
CA SER A 9 8.89 -3.75 49.30
C SER A 9 9.70 -4.52 50.34
N LYS A 10 10.61 -5.42 49.91
CA LYS A 10 11.84 -5.73 50.68
C LYS A 10 13.06 -5.88 49.76
N LYS A 11 14.03 -5.00 50.02
CA LYS A 11 15.46 -5.13 49.70
C LYS A 11 16.05 -6.33 50.44
N ASN A 12 17.10 -6.93 49.89
CA ASN A 12 18.16 -7.55 50.67
C ASN A 12 19.51 -7.30 49.99
N ASP A 13 20.39 -6.65 50.73
CA ASP A 13 21.82 -6.48 50.48
C ASP A 13 22.58 -7.74 50.93
N HIS A 14 23.60 -8.15 50.18
CA HIS A 14 24.85 -8.67 50.77
C HIS A 14 26.05 -8.47 49.84
N LYS A 15 27.04 -7.71 50.35
CA LYS A 15 28.47 -7.68 49.97
C LYS A 15 29.05 -9.10 50.11
N GLY A 16 30.07 -9.58 49.40
CA GLY A 16 31.04 -9.02 48.44
C GLY A 16 32.29 -9.91 48.53
N GLU A 17 33.00 -10.17 47.44
CA GLU A 17 34.41 -10.60 47.48
C GLU A 17 35.08 -10.42 46.10
N ASN A 18 36.22 -9.74 46.12
CA ASN A 18 37.12 -9.47 44.99
C ASN A 18 38.00 -10.70 44.72
N VAL A 19 38.14 -11.09 43.45
CA VAL A 19 39.35 -11.76 42.96
C VAL A 19 39.71 -11.21 41.58
N ASP A 20 40.90 -10.62 41.53
CA ASP A 20 41.59 -10.12 40.35
C ASP A 20 42.21 -11.29 39.56
N SER A 21 41.99 -11.33 38.25
CA SER A 21 42.89 -12.07 37.35
C SER A 21 42.83 -11.49 35.93
N SER A 22 43.89 -10.78 35.58
CA SER A 22 44.23 -10.31 34.25
C SER A 22 44.37 -11.45 33.25
N VAL A 23 43.56 -11.46 32.18
CA VAL A 23 43.87 -12.17 30.93
C VAL A 23 43.61 -11.23 29.75
N LYS A 24 44.70 -10.91 29.05
CA LYS A 24 44.75 -10.11 27.82
C LYS A 24 43.91 -10.76 26.72
N SER A 25 42.91 -10.05 26.18
CA SER A 25 42.23 -10.42 24.93
C SER A 25 42.73 -9.54 23.77
N LYS A 26 43.18 -10.22 22.72
CA LYS A 26 43.68 -9.67 21.44
C LYS A 26 42.57 -8.93 20.67
N PRO A 27 42.92 -7.97 19.80
CA PRO A 27 41.94 -7.23 19.02
C PRO A 27 41.30 -8.14 17.97
N PHE A 28 39.96 -8.15 17.93
CA PHE A 28 39.20 -8.85 16.90
C PHE A 28 39.30 -8.06 15.60
N SER A 29 39.81 -8.75 14.58
CA SER A 29 40.00 -8.28 13.21
C SER A 29 38.74 -7.68 12.60
N GLN A 30 38.93 -6.58 11.86
CA GLN A 30 37.98 -6.01 10.91
C GLN A 30 37.31 -7.12 10.09
N GLY A 31 36.00 -7.28 10.30
CA GLY A 31 35.14 -8.07 9.44
C GLY A 31 34.71 -7.22 8.26
N ASP A 32 34.97 -7.73 7.06
CA ASP A 32 34.64 -7.15 5.76
C ASP A 32 33.22 -6.58 5.70
N SER A 33 33.12 -5.35 5.18
CA SER A 33 31.86 -4.67 4.93
C SER A 33 31.04 -5.38 3.85
N ASP A 34 29.79 -5.74 4.17
CA ASP A 34 28.77 -6.21 3.23
C ASP A 34 28.48 -5.22 2.07
N SER A 35 28.98 -3.99 2.17
CA SER A 35 28.95 -2.94 1.14
C SER A 35 29.69 -3.35 -0.15
N GLU A 36 30.76 -4.15 -0.07
CA GLU A 36 31.53 -4.54 -1.26
C GLU A 36 30.93 -5.74 -2.02
N ARG A 37 29.98 -6.46 -1.43
CA ARG A 37 29.34 -7.63 -2.08
C ARG A 37 28.18 -7.27 -3.01
N ILE A 38 27.71 -6.03 -3.02
CA ILE A 38 26.59 -5.61 -3.88
C ILE A 38 27.06 -5.24 -5.29
N SER A 39 28.35 -4.89 -5.47
CA SER A 39 28.90 -4.41 -6.75
C SER A 39 29.09 -5.51 -7.82
N ASN A 40 29.08 -6.79 -7.45
CA ASN A 40 29.35 -7.93 -8.34
C ASN A 40 28.12 -8.78 -8.73
N LEU A 41 26.90 -8.26 -8.56
CA LEU A 41 25.68 -8.97 -8.91
C LEU A 41 25.38 -8.86 -10.42
N SER A 42 25.15 -10.01 -11.08
CA SER A 42 24.58 -10.09 -12.43
C SER A 42 23.15 -9.55 -12.40
N TYR A 43 22.98 -8.25 -12.58
CA TYR A 43 21.68 -7.60 -12.64
C TYR A 43 20.75 -8.31 -13.65
N PRO A 44 19.48 -8.56 -13.29
CA PRO A 44 18.51 -9.15 -14.23
C PRO A 44 18.27 -8.25 -15.46
N TRP A 45 18.57 -6.97 -15.34
CA TRP A 45 18.52 -5.96 -16.39
C TRP A 45 19.89 -5.80 -17.04
N SER A 46 19.98 -5.98 -18.35
CA SER A 46 21.19 -5.64 -19.13
C SER A 46 21.11 -4.17 -19.57
N LEU A 47 21.31 -3.19 -18.67
CA LEU A 47 21.24 -1.76 -19.04
C LEU A 47 22.18 -0.88 -18.20
N LYS A 48 22.90 0.06 -18.83
CA LYS A 48 23.64 1.14 -18.16
C LYS A 48 22.66 2.16 -17.52
N PRO A 49 23.08 2.98 -16.53
CA PRO A 49 22.21 3.94 -15.86
C PRO A 49 21.53 4.89 -16.86
N LEU A 50 20.21 4.99 -16.78
CA LEU A 50 19.44 5.96 -17.57
C LEU A 50 19.47 7.31 -16.85
N ILE A 51 20.15 8.29 -17.45
CA ILE A 51 20.00 9.70 -17.09
C ILE A 51 18.59 10.11 -17.55
N THR A 52 17.68 10.31 -16.61
CA THR A 52 16.34 10.83 -16.87
C THR A 52 16.42 12.29 -17.29
N ARG A 53 16.00 12.60 -18.53
CA ARG A 53 15.61 13.96 -18.91
C ARG A 53 14.35 14.32 -18.14
N LYS A 54 14.38 15.42 -17.38
CA LYS A 54 13.18 16.04 -16.80
C LYS A 54 12.19 16.33 -17.93
N SER A 55 11.00 15.74 -17.86
CA SER A 55 9.84 16.22 -18.61
C SER A 55 9.21 17.34 -17.79
N GLU A 56 9.12 18.54 -18.37
CA GLU A 56 8.36 19.64 -17.80
C GLU A 56 6.88 19.30 -17.83
N ALA A 57 6.32 18.95 -16.67
CA ALA A 57 4.89 18.96 -16.46
C ALA A 57 4.49 20.37 -15.98
N SER A 58 3.76 21.09 -16.83
CA SER A 58 3.11 22.33 -16.47
C SER A 58 1.97 22.05 -15.49
N SER A 59 2.12 22.44 -14.23
CA SER A 59 0.97 22.81 -13.39
C SER A 59 1.35 23.95 -12.45
N ALA A 60 0.65 25.08 -12.60
CA ALA A 60 0.73 26.19 -11.67
C ALA A 60 0.05 25.78 -10.37
N LEU A 61 0.83 25.65 -9.29
CA LEU A 61 0.30 25.51 -7.93
C LEU A 61 0.94 26.59 -7.06
N HIS A 62 0.10 27.50 -6.57
CA HIS A 62 0.45 28.52 -5.58
C HIS A 62 0.80 27.89 -4.22
N ALA A 63 1.77 28.50 -3.53
CA ALA A 63 2.31 28.14 -2.22
C ALA A 63 1.30 28.38 -1.07
N PRO A 64 1.45 27.72 0.10
CA PRO A 64 0.48 27.81 1.19
C PRO A 64 0.69 29.02 2.10
N SER A 65 -0.43 29.60 2.55
CA SER A 65 -0.57 30.31 3.82
C SER A 65 -0.73 29.32 4.99
N LYS A 66 -0.41 29.79 6.20
CA LYS A 66 -0.09 29.06 7.45
C LYS A 66 -1.06 27.94 7.86
N GLU A 67 -0.52 26.96 8.61
CA GLU A 67 -1.28 25.95 9.37
C GLU A 67 -2.34 26.63 10.25
N GLY A 68 -3.62 26.34 9.99
CA GLY A 68 -4.74 26.85 10.77
C GLY A 68 -6.04 27.03 9.99
N ASP A 69 -5.97 27.34 8.69
CA ASP A 69 -7.17 27.51 7.87
C ASP A 69 -7.51 26.26 7.06
N VAL A 70 -8.71 25.74 7.28
CA VAL A 70 -9.33 24.75 6.38
C VAL A 70 -9.60 25.46 5.06
N MET A 71 -8.63 25.48 4.14
CA MET A 71 -8.91 25.83 2.75
C MET A 71 -9.90 24.79 2.23
N HIS A 72 -11.16 25.18 2.03
CA HIS A 72 -12.12 24.37 1.28
C HIS A 72 -11.58 24.19 -0.13
N PRO A 73 -11.13 22.97 -0.51
CA PRO A 73 -10.66 22.75 -1.86
C PRO A 73 -11.86 22.97 -2.78
N GLN A 74 -11.73 23.87 -3.76
CA GLN A 74 -12.85 24.38 -4.59
C GLN A 74 -13.66 23.30 -5.35
N HIS A 75 -13.26 22.03 -5.25
CA HIS A 75 -13.86 20.88 -5.94
C HIS A 75 -14.48 19.83 -5.00
N LEU A 76 -14.33 19.93 -3.67
CA LEU A 76 -14.96 18.99 -2.73
C LEU A 76 -16.36 19.45 -2.34
N LYS A 77 -17.32 18.52 -2.37
CA LYS A 77 -18.69 18.81 -1.91
C LYS A 77 -18.79 18.66 -0.40
N SER A 78 -19.39 19.63 0.27
CA SER A 78 -19.83 19.49 1.67
C SER A 78 -21.15 18.74 1.70
N PHE A 79 -21.23 17.71 2.54
CA PHE A 79 -22.45 16.94 2.79
C PHE A 79 -22.90 17.11 4.23
N THR A 80 -24.21 17.13 4.43
CA THR A 80 -24.81 17.08 5.75
C THR A 80 -24.77 15.66 6.32
N LEU A 81 -24.79 15.51 7.65
CA LEU A 81 -24.86 14.18 8.26
C LEU A 81 -26.15 13.45 7.85
N GLU A 82 -27.25 14.18 7.68
CA GLU A 82 -28.54 13.63 7.27
C GLU A 82 -28.51 13.08 5.84
N GLU A 83 -27.87 13.78 4.89
CA GLU A 83 -27.63 13.23 3.54
C GLU A 83 -26.84 11.92 3.58
N LEU A 84 -25.82 11.83 4.44
CA LEU A 84 -24.99 10.64 4.56
C LEU A 84 -25.69 9.49 5.28
N LYS A 85 -26.55 9.77 6.27
CA LYS A 85 -27.45 8.78 6.86
C LYS A 85 -28.38 8.21 5.79
N ASN A 86 -29.04 9.06 5.01
CA ASN A 86 -29.92 8.61 3.93
C ASN A 86 -29.17 7.78 2.89
N ALA A 87 -27.94 8.18 2.53
CA ALA A 87 -27.11 7.46 1.58
C ALA A 87 -26.67 6.06 2.06
N THR A 88 -26.55 5.84 3.38
CA THR A 88 -25.97 4.63 3.98
C THR A 88 -26.99 3.79 4.75
N GLY A 89 -28.28 4.11 4.68
CA GLY A 89 -29.30 3.44 5.50
C GLY A 89 -29.10 3.66 7.01
N ASN A 90 -28.75 4.89 7.39
CA ASN A 90 -28.37 5.30 8.75
C ASN A 90 -27.15 4.54 9.28
N PHE A 91 -26.11 4.41 8.46
CA PHE A 91 -24.88 3.66 8.78
C PHE A 91 -25.18 2.21 9.20
N CYS A 92 -26.08 1.53 8.47
CA CYS A 92 -26.51 0.19 8.85
C CYS A 92 -25.34 -0.82 8.77
N PRO A 93 -25.29 -1.84 9.65
CA PRO A 93 -24.24 -2.85 9.63
C PRO A 93 -24.08 -3.56 8.27
N GLU A 94 -25.16 -3.75 7.52
CA GLU A 94 -25.16 -4.39 6.20
C GLU A 94 -24.42 -3.57 5.14
N SER A 95 -24.30 -2.26 5.36
CA SER A 95 -23.53 -1.36 4.49
C SER A 95 -22.06 -1.25 4.91
N LEU A 96 -21.66 -1.80 6.05
CA LEU A 96 -20.27 -1.76 6.52
C LEU A 96 -19.37 -2.59 5.59
N ILE A 97 -18.40 -1.94 4.97
CA ILE A 97 -17.44 -2.55 4.03
C ILE A 97 -16.00 -2.53 4.54
N GLY A 98 -15.73 -1.85 5.64
CA GLY A 98 -14.41 -1.85 6.26
C GLY A 98 -14.42 -1.23 7.66
N GLU A 99 -13.55 -1.74 8.52
CA GLU A 99 -13.30 -1.23 9.86
C GLU A 99 -11.80 -1.25 10.13
N GLY A 100 -11.27 -0.20 10.77
CA GLY A 100 -9.87 -0.12 11.15
C GLY A 100 -9.59 0.87 12.27
N GLY A 101 -8.30 1.14 12.50
CA GLY A 101 -7.86 2.17 13.47
C GLY A 101 -8.46 3.54 13.17
N PHE A 102 -8.67 3.85 11.90
CA PHE A 102 -9.17 5.14 11.43
C PHE A 102 -10.71 5.26 11.41
N GLY A 103 -11.46 4.20 11.78
CA GLY A 103 -12.93 4.23 11.80
C GLY A 103 -13.61 3.22 10.90
N PHE A 104 -14.85 3.55 10.52
CA PHE A 104 -15.77 2.65 9.84
C PHE A 104 -16.05 3.18 8.44
N VAL A 105 -16.08 2.30 7.46
CA VAL A 105 -16.36 2.63 6.06
C VAL A 105 -17.65 1.95 5.65
N TYR A 106 -18.62 2.75 5.24
CA TYR A 106 -19.94 2.29 4.80
C TYR A 106 -20.09 2.50 3.30
N LYS A 107 -20.67 1.52 2.60
CA LYS A 107 -21.13 1.70 1.23
C LYS A 107 -22.39 2.55 1.25
N GLY A 108 -22.40 3.61 0.44
CA GLY A 108 -23.57 4.46 0.29
C GLY A 108 -23.92 4.71 -1.17
N CYS A 109 -25.06 5.34 -1.38
CA CYS A 109 -25.49 5.85 -2.68
C CYS A 109 -25.91 7.31 -2.54
N ILE A 110 -25.30 8.20 -3.32
CA ILE A 110 -25.66 9.62 -3.35
C ILE A 110 -26.22 9.98 -4.74
N ASN A 111 -27.13 10.96 -4.77
CA ASN A 111 -27.67 11.48 -6.02
C ASN A 111 -26.56 12.22 -6.79
N GLY A 112 -26.11 11.63 -7.90
CA GLY A 112 -25.09 12.18 -8.80
C GLY A 112 -25.66 13.07 -9.91
N GLY A 113 -26.97 13.33 -9.91
CA GLY A 113 -27.69 14.11 -10.90
C GLY A 113 -28.99 13.44 -11.37
N PRO A 114 -29.72 14.04 -12.32
CA PRO A 114 -31.10 13.68 -12.65
C PRO A 114 -31.38 12.22 -13.04
N ARG A 115 -30.33 11.40 -13.32
CA ARG A 115 -30.45 10.00 -13.75
C ARG A 115 -29.30 9.09 -13.31
N MET A 116 -28.49 9.49 -12.32
CA MET A 116 -27.32 8.67 -11.95
C MET A 116 -27.10 8.66 -10.45
N ASP A 117 -27.44 7.52 -9.86
CA ASP A 117 -27.03 7.12 -8.53
C ASP A 117 -25.52 6.83 -8.54
N LEU A 118 -24.78 7.49 -7.64
CA LEU A 118 -23.35 7.30 -7.50
C LEU A 118 -23.06 6.48 -6.24
N ALA A 119 -22.53 5.28 -6.43
CA ALA A 119 -22.02 4.46 -5.34
C ALA A 119 -20.77 5.12 -4.73
N VAL A 120 -20.76 5.27 -3.40
CA VAL A 120 -19.69 5.91 -2.64
C VAL A 120 -19.26 5.07 -1.45
N ALA A 121 -18.06 5.33 -0.96
CA ALA A 121 -17.59 4.86 0.34
C ALA A 121 -17.57 6.02 1.33
N VAL A 122 -18.34 5.92 2.40
CA VAL A 122 -18.45 6.92 3.47
C VAL A 122 -17.62 6.45 4.66
N LYS A 123 -16.44 7.03 4.85
CA LYS A 123 -15.57 6.78 6.01
C LYS A 123 -16.01 7.71 7.14
N LYS A 124 -16.54 7.12 8.21
CA LYS A 124 -16.85 7.79 9.47
C LYS A 124 -15.69 7.55 10.43
N LEU A 125 -14.96 8.62 10.76
CA LEU A 125 -13.82 8.53 11.68
C LEU A 125 -14.30 8.28 13.11
N LYS A 126 -13.49 7.55 13.89
CA LYS A 126 -13.76 7.36 15.32
C LYS A 126 -13.65 8.71 16.05
N ILE A 127 -14.47 8.87 17.09
CA ILE A 127 -14.41 10.04 17.97
C ILE A 127 -13.24 9.83 18.93
N GLU A 128 -12.02 10.03 18.43
CA GLU A 128 -10.76 9.86 19.18
C GLU A 128 -10.10 11.22 19.55
N GLY A 129 -10.89 12.29 19.57
CA GLY A 129 -10.41 13.64 19.90
C GLY A 129 -9.47 14.23 18.84
N PHE A 130 -8.39 14.87 19.27
CA PHE A 130 -7.53 15.71 18.40
C PHE A 130 -6.78 14.94 17.31
N GLN A 131 -6.54 13.63 17.50
CA GLN A 131 -5.84 12.80 16.51
C GLN A 131 -6.70 12.54 15.27
N GLY A 132 -7.95 12.09 15.44
CA GLY A 132 -8.88 11.86 14.34
C GLY A 132 -9.16 13.15 13.54
N HIS A 133 -9.18 14.31 14.21
CA HIS A 133 -9.30 15.60 13.52
C HIS A 133 -8.08 15.92 12.64
N LYS A 134 -6.85 15.70 13.13
CA LYS A 134 -5.63 15.89 12.33
C LYS A 134 -5.56 14.96 11.13
N GLU A 135 -6.01 13.71 11.28
CA GLU A 135 -6.09 12.76 10.18
C GLU A 135 -7.11 13.21 9.13
N TRP A 136 -8.30 13.62 9.57
CA TRP A 136 -9.32 14.19 8.69
C TRP A 136 -8.80 15.39 7.89
N GLN A 137 -8.18 16.37 8.58
CA GLN A 137 -7.63 17.57 7.94
C GLN A 137 -6.56 17.21 6.91
N ARG A 138 -5.68 16.25 7.24
CA ARG A 138 -4.66 15.77 6.30
C ARG A 138 -5.28 15.14 5.07
N GLU A 139 -6.27 14.26 5.24
CA GLU A 139 -6.95 13.62 4.12
C GLU A 139 -7.64 14.65 3.21
N VAL A 140 -8.37 15.61 3.79
CA VAL A 140 -9.01 16.70 3.03
C VAL A 140 -7.97 17.55 2.29
N ASN A 141 -6.85 17.92 2.93
CA ASN A 141 -5.81 18.75 2.31
C ASN A 141 -5.11 18.01 1.15
N TYR A 142 -4.69 16.76 1.35
CA TYR A 142 -4.00 16.00 0.30
C TYR A 142 -4.96 15.59 -0.82
N LEU A 143 -6.04 14.86 -0.52
CA LEU A 143 -6.93 14.34 -1.56
C LEU A 143 -7.85 15.41 -2.15
N GLY A 144 -8.03 16.55 -1.49
CA GLY A 144 -8.71 17.70 -2.09
C GLY A 144 -7.89 18.40 -3.17
N ARG A 145 -6.55 18.23 -3.17
CA ARG A 145 -5.63 18.91 -4.09
C ARG A 145 -5.00 17.94 -5.10
N LEU A 146 -4.76 16.70 -4.69
CA LEU A 146 -4.10 15.67 -5.48
C LEU A 146 -5.10 14.88 -6.31
N HIS A 147 -4.89 14.85 -7.62
CA HIS A 147 -5.74 14.12 -8.56
C HIS A 147 -4.87 13.25 -9.47
N HIS A 148 -5.03 11.93 -9.36
CA HIS A 148 -4.28 10.98 -10.19
C HIS A 148 -5.05 9.65 -10.32
N PRO A 149 -5.02 8.95 -11.47
CA PRO A 149 -5.78 7.71 -11.69
C PRO A 149 -5.48 6.57 -10.71
N ASN A 150 -4.32 6.60 -10.05
CA ASN A 150 -3.89 5.61 -9.06
C ASN A 150 -3.97 6.13 -7.60
N LEU A 151 -4.72 7.20 -7.34
CA LEU A 151 -5.13 7.61 -6.00
C LEU A 151 -6.66 7.57 -5.93
N VAL A 152 -7.21 7.21 -4.78
CA VAL A 152 -8.66 7.20 -4.58
C VAL A 152 -9.17 8.64 -4.57
N LYS A 153 -10.22 8.90 -5.34
CA LYS A 153 -10.86 10.21 -5.41
C LYS A 153 -11.68 10.49 -4.16
N LEU A 154 -11.33 11.54 -3.43
CA LEU A 154 -12.20 12.16 -2.45
C LEU A 154 -13.26 12.99 -3.19
N ILE A 155 -14.53 12.66 -2.97
CA ILE A 155 -15.70 13.33 -3.56
C ILE A 155 -16.11 14.51 -2.69
N GLY A 156 -16.03 14.34 -1.37
CA GLY A 156 -16.46 15.35 -0.43
C GLY A 156 -16.21 14.96 1.01
N TYR A 157 -16.71 15.79 1.91
CA TYR A 157 -16.57 15.62 3.35
C TYR A 157 -17.84 16.04 4.08
N SER A 158 -17.94 15.66 5.35
CA SER A 158 -18.91 16.20 6.29
C SER A 158 -18.22 16.53 7.61
N LEU A 159 -18.56 17.71 8.15
CA LEU A 159 -18.04 18.29 9.37
C LEU A 159 -19.21 18.88 10.16
N GLU A 160 -19.87 18.06 10.98
CA GLU A 160 -21.02 18.46 11.80
C GLU A 160 -20.82 17.94 13.24
N ASP A 161 -20.85 18.86 14.21
CA ASP A 161 -20.54 18.60 15.62
C ASP A 161 -19.19 17.89 15.79
N GLU A 162 -19.19 16.69 16.40
CA GLU A 162 -18.02 15.81 16.55
C GLU A 162 -17.89 14.80 15.41
N ASN A 163 -18.82 14.79 14.44
CA ASN A 163 -18.77 13.87 13.32
C ASN A 163 -17.80 14.40 12.26
N ARG A 164 -16.86 13.53 11.88
CA ARG A 164 -15.91 13.77 10.79
C ARG A 164 -16.08 12.63 9.80
N LEU A 165 -16.60 12.96 8.61
CA LEU A 165 -16.79 11.98 7.55
C LEU A 165 -16.08 12.41 6.26
N LEU A 166 -15.66 11.40 5.50
CA LEU A 166 -15.03 11.53 4.20
C LEU A 166 -15.78 10.64 3.21
N ILE A 167 -16.06 11.17 2.03
CA ILE A 167 -16.82 10.49 0.98
C ILE A 167 -15.89 10.25 -0.20
N TYR A 168 -15.67 8.99 -0.55
CA TYR A 168 -14.81 8.58 -1.66
C TYR A 168 -15.60 7.89 -2.76
N GLU A 169 -14.99 7.79 -3.94
CA GLU A 169 -15.46 6.83 -4.94
C GLU A 169 -15.47 5.41 -4.37
N TYR A 170 -16.52 4.64 -4.70
CA TYR A 170 -16.61 3.25 -4.26
C TYR A 170 -15.68 2.34 -5.08
N MET A 171 -14.92 1.49 -4.37
CA MET A 171 -13.96 0.56 -4.94
C MET A 171 -14.51 -0.87 -4.88
N PRO A 172 -15.18 -1.36 -5.94
CA PRO A 172 -15.99 -2.58 -5.87
C PRO A 172 -15.23 -3.87 -5.64
N ASN A 173 -13.91 -3.89 -5.92
CA ASN A 173 -13.08 -5.05 -5.69
C ASN A 173 -12.31 -4.97 -4.36
N GLY A 174 -12.64 -4.03 -3.46
CA GLY A 174 -12.01 -3.95 -2.13
C GLY A 174 -10.50 -3.67 -2.19
N SER A 175 -9.77 -4.10 -1.16
CA SER A 175 -8.31 -3.91 -1.07
C SER A 175 -7.53 -5.09 -1.64
N LEU A 176 -6.27 -4.86 -2.03
CA LEU A 176 -5.34 -5.92 -2.42
C LEU A 176 -5.19 -6.98 -1.32
N GLU A 177 -5.27 -6.57 -0.05
CA GLU A 177 -5.21 -7.48 1.09
C GLU A 177 -6.28 -8.59 1.02
N ASN A 178 -7.52 -8.22 0.68
CA ASN A 178 -8.64 -9.16 0.54
C ASN A 178 -8.33 -10.26 -0.49
N HIS A 179 -7.67 -9.89 -1.58
CA HIS A 179 -7.34 -10.81 -2.67
C HIS A 179 -6.12 -11.68 -2.40
N LEU A 180 -5.18 -11.22 -1.58
CA LEU A 180 -3.98 -12.01 -1.25
C LEU A 180 -4.25 -12.99 -0.11
N PHE A 181 -4.91 -12.55 0.96
CA PHE A 181 -4.91 -13.26 2.25
C PHE A 181 -6.24 -13.90 2.63
N GLU A 182 -7.38 -13.39 2.16
CA GLU A 182 -8.68 -13.98 2.52
C GLU A 182 -8.89 -15.34 1.84
N ARG A 183 -9.61 -16.22 2.54
CA ARG A 183 -9.99 -17.53 2.00
C ARG A 183 -11.25 -17.36 1.15
N GLY A 184 -11.28 -17.98 -0.03
CA GLY A 184 -12.42 -17.94 -0.93
C GLY A 184 -12.45 -16.75 -1.89
N SER A 185 -11.50 -15.81 -1.81
CA SER A 185 -11.33 -14.76 -2.81
C SER A 185 -10.77 -15.34 -4.11
N ASN A 186 -11.12 -14.72 -5.24
CA ASN A 186 -10.59 -15.09 -6.55
C ASN A 186 -9.07 -14.87 -6.56
N VAL A 187 -8.31 -15.93 -6.82
CA VAL A 187 -6.85 -15.85 -6.88
C VAL A 187 -6.42 -14.88 -7.98
N LEU A 188 -5.70 -13.82 -7.61
CA LEU A 188 -5.12 -12.91 -8.60
C LEU A 188 -4.09 -13.64 -9.44
N SER A 189 -4.32 -13.66 -10.75
CA SER A 189 -3.35 -14.14 -11.73
C SER A 189 -2.06 -13.31 -11.66
N TRP A 190 -0.95 -13.88 -12.13
CA TRP A 190 0.33 -13.16 -12.25
C TRP A 190 0.16 -11.82 -12.98
N SER A 191 -0.61 -11.80 -14.07
CA SER A 191 -0.82 -10.60 -14.87
C SER A 191 -1.57 -9.50 -14.12
N LEU A 192 -2.57 -9.86 -13.30
CA LEU A 192 -3.27 -8.90 -12.44
C LEU A 192 -2.38 -8.41 -11.31
N ARG A 193 -1.60 -9.29 -10.67
CA ARG A 193 -0.61 -8.92 -9.65
C ARG A 193 0.39 -7.87 -10.17
N MET A 194 0.93 -8.09 -11.38
CA MET A 194 1.82 -7.12 -12.02
C MET A 194 1.12 -5.81 -12.36
N LYS A 195 -0.13 -5.87 -12.86
CA LYS A 195 -0.93 -4.68 -13.15
C LYS A 195 -1.14 -3.82 -11.89
N ILE A 196 -1.46 -4.46 -10.77
CA ILE A 196 -1.69 -3.80 -9.49
C ILE A 196 -0.39 -3.19 -8.96
N ALA A 197 0.72 -3.94 -8.96
CA ALA A 197 2.03 -3.44 -8.53
C ALA A 197 2.47 -2.20 -9.32
N ILE A 198 2.29 -2.21 -10.65
CA ILE A 198 2.60 -1.06 -11.52
C ILE A 198 1.67 0.12 -11.22
N GLY A 199 0.37 -0.11 -11.04
CA GLY A 199 -0.58 0.96 -10.68
C GLY A 199 -0.24 1.61 -9.34
N ALA A 200 0.05 0.81 -8.32
CA ALA A 200 0.46 1.30 -7.01
C ALA A 200 1.79 2.08 -7.08
N ALA A 201 2.76 1.60 -7.87
CA ALA A 201 4.01 2.31 -8.12
C ALA A 201 3.79 3.67 -8.79
N ARG A 202 2.88 3.76 -9.77
CA ARG A 202 2.50 5.05 -10.40
C ARG A 202 1.89 6.03 -9.40
N GLY A 203 0.99 5.55 -8.54
CA GLY A 203 0.40 6.37 -7.48
C GLY A 203 1.48 6.94 -6.54
N LEU A 204 2.39 6.09 -6.08
CA LEU A 204 3.45 6.50 -5.16
C LEU A 204 4.51 7.40 -5.82
N CYS A 205 4.85 7.13 -7.10
CA CYS A 205 5.71 7.98 -7.91
C CYS A 205 5.15 9.39 -8.03
N PHE A 206 3.86 9.52 -8.34
CA PHE A 206 3.17 10.81 -8.41
C PHE A 206 3.25 11.60 -7.09
N LEU A 207 3.14 10.92 -5.95
CA LEU A 207 3.29 11.57 -4.63
C LEU A 207 4.72 12.06 -4.39
N HIS A 208 5.73 11.26 -4.73
CA HIS A 208 7.14 11.61 -4.52
C HIS A 208 7.65 12.69 -5.48
N ASP A 209 7.07 12.78 -6.68
CA ASP A 209 7.40 13.77 -7.70
C ASP A 209 6.64 15.10 -7.53
N ALA A 210 5.68 15.17 -6.60
CA ALA A 210 5.00 16.42 -6.26
C ALA A 210 6.00 17.49 -5.78
N LYS A 211 5.69 18.77 -6.03
CA LYS A 211 6.57 19.91 -5.71
C LYS A 211 7.10 19.89 -4.27
N ASP A 212 6.21 19.71 -3.30
CA ASP A 212 6.58 19.67 -1.87
C ASP A 212 6.95 18.26 -1.38
N GLN A 213 6.92 17.26 -2.29
CA GLN A 213 6.97 15.83 -2.05
C GLN A 213 5.94 15.34 -1.02
N VAL A 214 5.24 14.25 -1.30
CA VAL A 214 4.31 13.67 -0.33
C VAL A 214 4.84 12.31 0.08
N ILE A 215 5.25 12.18 1.34
CA ILE A 215 5.62 10.92 1.97
C ILE A 215 4.33 10.29 2.50
N TYR A 216 3.98 9.14 1.93
CA TYR A 216 2.70 8.48 2.18
C TYR A 216 2.64 7.78 3.54
N ARG A 217 3.77 7.23 4.00
CA ARG A 217 4.04 6.72 5.36
C ARG A 217 3.30 5.45 5.77
N ASP A 218 2.17 5.12 5.15
CA ASP A 218 1.39 3.90 5.44
C ASP A 218 1.13 3.06 4.17
N PHE A 219 2.19 2.83 3.39
CA PHE A 219 2.10 1.98 2.20
C PHE A 219 1.99 0.50 2.57
N LYS A 220 0.82 -0.10 2.34
CA LYS A 220 0.50 -1.51 2.67
C LYS A 220 -0.60 -2.07 1.77
N ALA A 221 -0.75 -3.40 1.72
CA ALA A 221 -1.75 -4.05 0.88
C ALA A 221 -3.20 -3.60 1.16
N SER A 222 -3.57 -3.35 2.42
CA SER A 222 -4.91 -2.88 2.80
C SER A 222 -5.25 -1.47 2.28
N ASN A 223 -4.24 -0.64 2.02
CA ASN A 223 -4.42 0.72 1.51
C ASN A 223 -4.32 0.81 -0.03
N ILE A 224 -4.22 -0.33 -0.72
CA ILE A 224 -4.26 -0.41 -2.19
C ILE A 224 -5.64 -0.95 -2.58
N LEU A 225 -6.55 -0.05 -2.93
CA LEU A 225 -7.91 -0.41 -3.35
C LEU A 225 -7.98 -0.70 -4.85
N LEU A 226 -8.95 -1.52 -5.25
CA LEU A 226 -9.10 -2.02 -6.62
C LEU A 226 -10.45 -1.61 -7.21
N ASP A 227 -10.41 -0.90 -8.34
CA ASP A 227 -11.62 -0.54 -9.08
C ASP A 227 -12.21 -1.75 -9.82
N SER A 228 -13.32 -1.57 -10.54
CA SER A 228 -13.97 -2.65 -11.31
C SER A 228 -13.06 -3.31 -12.35
N GLY A 229 -12.06 -2.59 -12.85
CA GLY A 229 -11.05 -3.07 -13.79
C GLY A 229 -9.79 -3.63 -13.13
N PHE A 230 -9.76 -3.78 -11.81
CA PHE A 230 -8.55 -4.14 -11.04
C PHE A 230 -7.40 -3.14 -11.26
N ASN A 231 -7.71 -1.85 -11.47
CA ASN A 231 -6.71 -0.79 -11.39
C ASN A 231 -6.51 -0.42 -9.91
N ALA A 232 -5.25 -0.34 -9.50
CA ALA A 232 -4.86 0.01 -8.14
C ALA A 232 -5.03 1.50 -7.87
N LYS A 233 -5.60 1.85 -6.71
CA LYS A 233 -5.68 3.21 -6.20
C LYS A 233 -5.25 3.25 -4.73
N LEU A 234 -4.33 4.15 -4.39
CA LEU A 234 -3.91 4.37 -3.00
C LEU A 234 -5.01 5.10 -2.23
N SER A 235 -5.36 4.62 -1.05
CA SER A 235 -6.37 5.20 -0.15
C SER A 235 -5.74 5.69 1.16
N ASP A 236 -6.53 6.22 2.09
CA ASP A 236 -6.08 6.48 3.48
C ASP A 236 -4.82 7.34 3.62
N PHE A 237 -4.98 8.65 3.40
CA PHE A 237 -3.89 9.64 3.49
C PHE A 237 -3.75 10.20 4.90
N GLY A 238 -4.41 9.58 5.89
CA GLY A 238 -4.49 10.07 7.25
C GLY A 238 -3.11 10.24 7.88
N LEU A 239 -2.09 9.48 7.45
CA LEU A 239 -0.72 9.56 7.98
C LEU A 239 0.26 10.34 7.10
N ALA A 240 -0.14 10.75 5.90
CA ALA A 240 0.75 11.39 4.92
C ALA A 240 1.37 12.69 5.45
N ARG A 241 2.58 12.98 4.97
CA ARG A 241 3.38 14.15 5.35
C ARG A 241 4.04 14.78 4.12
N GLU A 242 4.23 16.08 4.17
CA GLU A 242 5.08 16.77 3.21
C GLU A 242 6.53 16.30 3.40
N GLY A 243 7.31 16.35 2.33
CA GLY A 243 8.71 16.02 2.36
C GLY A 243 9.55 17.06 3.11
N PRO A 244 10.87 16.82 3.20
CA PRO A 244 11.80 17.77 3.80
C PRO A 244 11.76 19.12 3.06
N LYS A 245 11.72 20.21 3.84
CA LYS A 245 11.82 21.60 3.34
C LYS A 245 13.13 22.24 3.80
N ASP A 246 13.52 23.34 3.14
CA ASP A 246 14.61 24.22 3.56
C ASP A 246 15.95 23.47 3.71
N ASP A 247 16.35 22.76 2.65
CA ASP A 247 17.59 21.96 2.54
C ASP A 247 17.76 20.81 3.56
N ARG A 248 16.72 20.49 4.34
CA ARG A 248 16.72 19.30 5.21
C ARG A 248 16.73 18.02 4.39
N SER A 249 17.42 16.99 4.92
CA SER A 249 17.49 15.67 4.28
C SER A 249 16.32 14.74 4.66
N HIS A 250 15.59 15.07 5.72
CA HIS A 250 14.52 14.23 6.29
C HIS A 250 13.50 15.07 7.06
N VAL A 251 12.37 14.45 7.38
CA VAL A 251 11.36 14.97 8.30
C VAL A 251 11.48 14.22 9.63
N THR A 252 11.80 14.92 10.71
CA THR A 252 11.80 14.32 12.06
C THR A 252 10.38 14.23 12.59
N THR A 253 9.91 13.03 12.92
CA THR A 253 8.54 12.80 13.42
C THR A 253 8.50 11.55 14.29
N GLU A 254 7.47 11.42 15.13
CA GLU A 254 7.22 10.21 15.91
C GLU A 254 7.13 8.98 15.00
N VAL A 255 7.51 7.81 15.50
CA VAL A 255 7.42 6.58 14.72
C VAL A 255 5.98 6.08 14.73
N ILE A 256 5.25 6.39 13.65
CA ILE A 256 3.86 5.98 13.38
C ILE A 256 3.82 5.31 12.00
N GLY A 257 3.05 4.22 11.90
CA GLY A 257 2.81 3.43 10.69
C GLY A 257 2.39 2.00 11.05
N THR A 258 2.15 1.17 10.04
CA THR A 258 1.78 -0.24 10.27
C THR A 258 3.01 -1.11 10.54
N GLN A 259 2.95 -1.95 11.59
CA GLN A 259 4.03 -2.89 11.94
C GLN A 259 4.35 -3.83 10.77
N GLY A 260 5.65 -4.06 10.51
CA GLY A 260 6.15 -4.88 9.40
C GLY A 260 6.43 -4.11 8.11
N TYR A 261 5.90 -2.90 7.96
CA TYR A 261 6.10 -2.06 6.76
C TYR A 261 7.06 -0.91 6.99
N ALA A 262 7.31 -0.53 8.24
CA ALA A 262 8.19 0.59 8.58
C ALA A 262 9.66 0.27 8.28
N ALA A 263 10.33 1.22 7.63
CA ALA A 263 11.74 1.08 7.29
C ALA A 263 12.64 1.08 8.54
N PRO A 264 13.70 0.25 8.62
CA PRO A 264 14.55 0.13 9.80
C PRO A 264 15.15 1.46 10.26
N GLU A 265 15.59 2.30 9.32
CA GLU A 265 16.16 3.61 9.63
C GLU A 265 15.15 4.56 10.28
N TYR A 266 13.88 4.49 9.87
CA TYR A 266 12.81 5.30 10.42
C TYR A 266 12.43 4.83 11.82
N LEU A 267 12.37 3.51 12.04
CA LEU A 267 12.17 2.93 13.38
C LEU A 267 13.28 3.33 14.35
N ALA A 268 14.53 3.38 13.87
CA ALA A 268 15.69 3.66 14.72
C ALA A 268 15.86 5.16 15.05
N THR A 269 15.46 6.06 14.14
CA THR A 269 15.81 7.49 14.24
C THR A 269 14.62 8.45 14.23
N GLY A 270 13.43 7.99 13.84
CA GLY A 270 12.30 8.88 13.55
C GLY A 270 12.50 9.76 12.29
N HIS A 271 13.55 9.53 11.51
CA HIS A 271 13.80 10.26 10.27
C HIS A 271 12.96 9.67 9.13
N LEU A 272 11.95 10.43 8.72
CA LEU A 272 11.04 10.06 7.65
C LEU A 272 11.51 10.66 6.31
N THR A 273 11.55 9.83 5.28
CA THR A 273 11.91 10.22 3.89
C THR A 273 11.05 9.46 2.89
N THR A 274 11.06 9.87 1.62
CA THR A 274 10.42 9.10 0.53
C THR A 274 11.03 7.70 0.37
N ARG A 275 12.28 7.49 0.81
CA ARG A 275 12.90 6.16 0.82
C ARG A 275 12.20 5.21 1.78
N CYS A 276 11.57 5.70 2.85
CA CYS A 276 10.79 4.87 3.76
C CYS A 276 9.59 4.25 3.04
N ASP A 277 8.89 5.02 2.20
CA ASP A 277 7.79 4.47 1.37
C ASP A 277 8.30 3.43 0.37
N VAL A 278 9.51 3.60 -0.19
CA VAL A 278 10.10 2.59 -1.09
C VAL A 278 10.36 1.27 -0.35
N TYR A 279 10.76 1.32 0.93
CA TYR A 279 10.90 0.11 1.73
C TYR A 279 9.56 -0.60 1.88
N SER A 280 8.53 0.14 2.30
CA SER A 280 7.18 -0.39 2.46
C SER A 280 6.62 -0.95 1.14
N PHE A 281 6.93 -0.30 0.01
CA PHE A 281 6.63 -0.82 -1.33
C PHE A 281 7.32 -2.17 -1.60
N GLY A 282 8.59 -2.31 -1.21
CA GLY A 282 9.33 -3.57 -1.26
C GLY A 282 8.66 -4.69 -0.47
N VAL A 283 8.15 -4.38 0.73
CA VAL A 283 7.37 -5.33 1.55
C VAL A 283 6.11 -5.77 0.79
N VAL A 284 5.34 -4.83 0.23
CA VAL A 284 4.14 -5.16 -0.56
C VAL A 284 4.48 -5.99 -1.82
N LEU A 285 5.62 -5.77 -2.47
CA LEU A 285 6.06 -6.65 -3.56
C LEU A 285 6.26 -8.10 -3.08
N LEU A 286 6.79 -8.29 -1.87
CA LEU A 286 6.92 -9.63 -1.27
C LEU A 286 5.55 -10.23 -0.96
N GLU A 287 4.60 -9.43 -0.46
CA GLU A 287 3.22 -9.89 -0.23
C GLU A 287 2.57 -10.34 -1.55
N ILE A 288 2.76 -9.56 -2.63
CA ILE A 288 2.25 -9.90 -3.96
C ILE A 288 2.91 -11.17 -4.49
N LEU A 289 4.21 -11.37 -4.30
CA LEU A 289 4.92 -12.58 -4.75
C LEU A 289 4.49 -13.83 -3.97
N SER A 290 4.30 -13.71 -2.66
CA SER A 290 4.17 -14.84 -1.73
C SER A 290 2.76 -15.16 -1.28
N GLY A 291 1.82 -14.20 -1.38
CA GLY A 291 0.51 -14.33 -0.77
C GLY A 291 0.55 -14.43 0.76
N ARG A 292 1.65 -14.00 1.39
CA ARG A 292 1.83 -13.97 2.86
C ARG A 292 1.77 -12.54 3.38
N ARG A 293 1.26 -12.37 4.60
CA ARG A 293 1.20 -11.09 5.32
C ARG A 293 2.60 -10.64 5.74
N ALA A 294 2.83 -9.32 5.79
CA ALA A 294 4.08 -8.75 6.29
C ALA A 294 4.45 -9.26 7.70
N ILE A 295 3.46 -9.38 8.59
CA ILE A 295 3.58 -10.00 9.92
C ILE A 295 2.48 -11.05 10.08
N ASP A 296 2.87 -12.29 10.37
CA ASP A 296 1.97 -13.43 10.57
C ASP A 296 2.31 -14.19 11.86
N LYS A 297 1.68 -13.79 12.96
CA LYS A 297 1.88 -14.39 14.30
C LYS A 297 1.39 -15.83 14.42
N SER A 298 0.72 -16.36 13.39
CA SER A 298 0.31 -17.78 13.38
C SER A 298 1.42 -18.72 12.92
N ARG A 299 2.53 -18.17 12.40
CA ARG A 299 3.70 -18.93 11.93
C ARG A 299 4.73 -19.11 13.03
N ALA A 300 5.70 -19.99 12.76
CA ALA A 300 6.90 -20.11 13.57
C ALA A 300 7.65 -18.77 13.65
N ARG A 301 8.34 -18.53 14.76
CA ARG A 301 8.98 -17.25 15.08
C ARG A 301 9.91 -16.74 13.97
N GLU A 302 10.62 -17.65 13.30
CA GLU A 302 11.55 -17.35 12.21
C GLU A 302 10.84 -16.97 10.90
N GLU A 303 9.54 -17.30 10.77
CA GLU A 303 8.69 -16.96 9.62
C GLU A 303 7.62 -15.91 9.93
N GLU A 304 7.57 -15.37 11.15
CA GLU A 304 6.59 -14.34 11.53
C GLU A 304 6.76 -13.07 10.70
N ASN A 305 8.01 -12.67 10.42
CA ASN A 305 8.34 -11.51 9.61
C ASN A 305 8.63 -11.92 8.17
N LEU A 306 7.81 -11.42 7.24
CA LEU A 306 7.92 -11.74 5.81
C LEU A 306 9.26 -11.36 5.21
N VAL A 307 9.82 -10.20 5.60
CA VAL A 307 11.09 -9.71 5.08
C VAL A 307 12.21 -10.65 5.50
N ASP A 308 12.28 -10.97 6.78
CA ASP A 308 13.35 -11.83 7.33
C ASP A 308 13.30 -13.24 6.72
N TRP A 309 12.09 -13.80 6.56
CA TRP A 309 11.89 -15.09 5.93
C TRP A 309 12.24 -15.10 4.43
N ALA A 310 11.85 -14.07 3.67
CA ALA A 310 12.01 -14.08 2.22
C ALA A 310 13.45 -13.76 1.78
N LYS A 311 14.15 -12.88 2.51
CA LYS A 311 15.45 -12.30 2.14
C LYS A 311 16.53 -13.33 1.71
N PRO A 312 16.67 -14.51 2.35
CA PRO A 312 17.65 -15.53 1.93
C PRO A 312 17.43 -16.11 0.53
N TYR A 313 16.22 -15.97 -0.02
CA TYR A 313 15.82 -16.57 -1.30
C TYR A 313 15.85 -15.57 -2.48
N LEU A 314 15.79 -14.27 -2.21
CA LEU A 314 15.58 -13.23 -3.25
C LEU A 314 16.78 -13.05 -4.20
N ARG A 315 18.00 -13.35 -3.74
CA ARG A 315 19.23 -13.18 -4.54
C ARG A 315 19.44 -14.30 -5.56
N ASP A 316 18.94 -15.50 -5.27
CA ASP A 316 19.20 -16.69 -6.07
C ASP A 316 17.98 -17.03 -6.93
N LYS A 317 18.12 -16.84 -8.25
CA LYS A 317 17.10 -17.18 -9.24
C LYS A 317 16.55 -18.60 -9.07
N ARG A 318 17.39 -19.56 -8.64
CA ARG A 318 16.99 -20.96 -8.43
C ARG A 318 16.20 -21.16 -7.15
N LYS A 319 16.16 -20.19 -6.23
CA LYS A 319 15.45 -20.28 -4.94
C LYS A 319 14.15 -19.48 -4.89
N VAL A 320 13.93 -18.55 -5.82
CA VAL A 320 12.72 -17.70 -5.85
C VAL A 320 11.43 -18.51 -5.76
N PHE A 321 11.36 -19.67 -6.41
CA PHE A 321 10.16 -20.53 -6.38
C PHE A 321 9.71 -20.90 -4.95
N ARG A 322 10.62 -20.89 -3.95
CA ARG A 322 10.31 -21.20 -2.55
C ARG A 322 9.46 -20.14 -1.86
N ILE A 323 9.48 -18.91 -2.36
CA ILE A 323 8.70 -17.80 -1.78
C ILE A 323 7.42 -17.52 -2.56
N MET A 324 7.23 -18.15 -3.71
CA MET A 324 6.10 -17.86 -4.58
C MET A 324 4.81 -18.39 -4.00
N ASP A 325 3.74 -17.63 -4.14
CA ASP A 325 2.40 -18.00 -3.71
C ASP A 325 1.99 -19.34 -4.34
N THR A 326 1.68 -20.32 -3.50
CA THR A 326 1.27 -21.65 -3.92
C THR A 326 -0.06 -21.63 -4.69
N LYS A 327 -0.91 -20.62 -4.44
CA LYS A 327 -2.17 -20.40 -5.19
C LYS A 327 -1.94 -20.09 -6.67
N LEU A 328 -0.74 -19.63 -7.06
CA LEU A 328 -0.42 -19.41 -8.47
C LEU A 328 -0.16 -20.73 -9.23
N VAL A 329 0.06 -21.85 -8.53
CA VAL A 329 0.27 -23.19 -9.13
C VAL A 329 1.32 -23.17 -10.27
N GLY A 330 2.40 -22.39 -10.08
CA GLY A 330 3.47 -22.24 -11.09
C GLY A 330 3.10 -21.40 -12.32
N GLN A 331 1.91 -20.80 -12.38
CA GLN A 331 1.45 -19.97 -13.51
C GLN A 331 2.04 -18.55 -13.47
N TYR A 332 3.37 -18.45 -13.53
CA TYR A 332 4.10 -17.20 -13.63
C TYR A 332 5.42 -17.41 -14.41
N PRO A 333 5.89 -16.43 -15.19
CA PRO A 333 7.18 -16.55 -15.86
C PRO A 333 8.32 -16.48 -14.84
N GLN A 334 9.17 -17.51 -14.77
CA GLN A 334 10.28 -17.57 -13.81
C GLN A 334 11.22 -16.36 -13.90
N LYS A 335 11.50 -15.88 -15.12
CA LYS A 335 12.32 -14.67 -15.33
C LYS A 335 11.65 -13.43 -14.70
N ALA A 336 10.33 -13.30 -14.87
CA ALA A 336 9.58 -12.18 -14.34
C ALA A 336 9.51 -12.21 -12.81
N ALA A 337 9.25 -13.39 -12.22
CA ALA A 337 9.29 -13.60 -10.78
C ALA A 337 10.66 -13.24 -10.19
N PHE A 338 11.75 -13.69 -10.83
CA PHE A 338 13.10 -13.32 -10.39
C PHE A 338 13.35 -11.82 -10.45
N MET A 339 12.99 -11.15 -11.55
CA MET A 339 13.14 -9.70 -11.69
C MET A 339 12.38 -8.94 -10.60
N MET A 340 11.13 -9.32 -10.32
CA MET A 340 10.32 -8.70 -9.28
C MET A 340 10.88 -8.98 -7.87
N SER A 341 11.35 -10.20 -7.61
CA SER A 341 11.99 -10.56 -6.33
C SER A 341 13.28 -9.80 -6.07
N PHE A 342 14.09 -9.58 -7.11
CA PHE A 342 15.31 -8.80 -7.03
C PHE A 342 15.00 -7.31 -6.79
N LEU A 343 13.98 -6.77 -7.45
CA LEU A 343 13.53 -5.40 -7.21
C LEU A 343 13.01 -5.23 -5.77
N ALA A 344 12.22 -6.18 -5.26
CA ALA A 344 11.78 -6.18 -3.87
C ALA A 344 12.98 -6.16 -2.90
N LEU A 345 14.02 -6.95 -3.18
CA LEU A 345 15.26 -6.96 -2.40
C LEU A 345 15.98 -5.59 -2.41
N GLN A 346 16.01 -4.90 -3.56
CA GLN A 346 16.60 -3.55 -3.64
C GLN A 346 15.77 -2.55 -2.82
N CYS A 347 14.44 -2.64 -2.90
CA CYS A 347 13.53 -1.78 -2.14
C CYS A 347 13.67 -1.96 -0.62
N ILE A 348 13.77 -3.19 -0.12
CA ILE A 348 13.94 -3.48 1.32
C ILE A 348 15.41 -3.39 1.80
N GLY A 349 16.33 -3.02 0.90
CA GLY A 349 17.75 -2.88 1.19
C GLY A 349 18.09 -1.63 2.00
N GLU A 350 19.39 -1.38 2.18
CA GLU A 350 19.89 -0.17 2.81
C GLU A 350 19.48 1.09 2.04
N VAL A 351 19.30 2.19 2.76
CA VAL A 351 18.83 3.47 2.20
C VAL A 351 19.64 3.89 0.96
N LYS A 352 20.96 3.73 0.99
CA LYS A 352 21.87 4.14 -0.09
C LYS A 352 21.65 3.39 -1.41
N VAL A 353 21.28 2.11 -1.33
CA VAL A 353 21.08 1.25 -2.52
C VAL A 353 19.61 1.17 -2.94
N ARG A 354 18.70 1.70 -2.11
CA ARG A 354 17.27 1.71 -2.38
C ARG A 354 16.97 2.60 -3.60
N PRO A 355 16.28 2.09 -4.64
CA PRO A 355 15.92 2.89 -5.80
C PRO A 355 14.91 3.99 -5.42
N SER A 356 14.80 5.01 -6.27
CA SER A 356 13.68 5.95 -6.25
C SER A 356 12.42 5.32 -6.84
N MET A 357 11.22 5.82 -6.50
CA MET A 357 9.99 5.29 -7.09
C MET A 357 9.91 5.39 -8.62
N PRO A 358 10.42 6.44 -9.29
CA PRO A 358 10.54 6.44 -10.75
C PRO A 358 11.38 5.28 -11.30
N GLU A 359 12.49 4.94 -10.65
CA GLU A 359 13.33 3.79 -11.03
C GLU A 359 12.60 2.47 -10.78
N VAL A 360 11.92 2.32 -9.64
CA VAL A 360 11.08 1.16 -9.32
C VAL A 360 10.01 0.94 -10.39
N LEU A 361 9.29 2.01 -10.75
CA LEU A 361 8.26 1.97 -11.78
C LEU A 361 8.84 1.55 -13.14
N SER A 362 9.96 2.16 -13.56
CA SER A 362 10.63 1.81 -14.81
C SER A 362 11.07 0.35 -14.85
N LEU A 363 11.57 -0.19 -13.73
CA LEU A 363 11.98 -1.59 -13.63
C LEU A 363 10.77 -2.54 -13.64
N LEU A 364 9.68 -2.21 -12.95
CA LEU A 364 8.45 -2.99 -12.97
C LEU A 364 7.83 -3.07 -14.36
N GLU A 365 7.81 -1.98 -15.12
CA GLU A 365 7.25 -1.95 -16.48
C GLU A 365 8.08 -2.80 -17.47
N LYS A 366 9.36 -3.06 -17.16
CA LYS A 366 10.23 -3.95 -17.93
C LYS A 366 10.08 -5.43 -17.55
N VAL A 367 9.38 -5.75 -16.46
CA VAL A 367 9.13 -7.14 -16.06
C VAL A 367 8.22 -7.82 -17.10
N PRO A 368 8.63 -8.95 -17.70
CA PRO A 368 7.82 -9.64 -18.70
C PRO A 368 6.46 -10.06 -18.12
N ASN A 369 5.38 -9.58 -18.73
CA ASN A 369 4.02 -9.96 -18.36
C ASN A 369 3.37 -10.69 -19.55
N PRO A 370 2.87 -11.93 -19.38
CA PRO A 370 2.06 -12.57 -20.40
C PRO A 370 0.86 -11.65 -20.69
N ARG A 371 0.76 -11.10 -21.90
CA ARG A 371 -0.41 -10.30 -22.26
C ARG A 371 -1.64 -11.20 -22.14
N HIS A 372 -2.68 -10.72 -21.45
CA HIS A 372 -4.01 -11.34 -21.56
C HIS A 372 -4.35 -11.46 -23.05
N ARG A 373 -4.44 -12.69 -23.58
CA ARG A 373 -5.15 -12.90 -24.84
C ARG A 373 -6.57 -12.43 -24.56
N LYS A 374 -6.97 -11.27 -25.13
CA LYS A 374 -8.38 -10.93 -25.25
C LYS A 374 -9.06 -12.18 -25.80
N SER A 375 -10.01 -12.76 -25.07
CA SER A 375 -10.80 -13.86 -25.60
C SER A 375 -11.42 -13.33 -26.89
N ARG A 376 -10.98 -13.85 -28.04
CA ARG A 376 -11.78 -13.71 -29.27
C ARG A 376 -13.02 -14.52 -28.95
N SER A 377 -14.11 -13.85 -28.62
CA SER A 377 -15.44 -14.43 -28.65
C SER A 377 -15.59 -15.07 -30.04
N LYS A 378 -15.46 -16.40 -30.11
CA LYS A 378 -15.90 -17.13 -31.28
C LYS A 378 -17.42 -16.99 -31.29
N SER A 379 -17.91 -16.05 -32.10
CA SER A 379 -19.30 -16.05 -32.52
C SER A 379 -19.55 -17.40 -33.19
N PHE A 380 -20.26 -18.29 -32.50
CA PHE A 380 -20.90 -19.43 -33.16
C PHE A 380 -21.97 -18.86 -34.08
N ALA A 381 -21.65 -18.75 -35.36
CA ALA A 381 -22.66 -18.57 -36.39
C ALA A 381 -23.45 -19.87 -36.48
N THR A 382 -24.67 -19.87 -35.95
CA THR A 382 -25.65 -20.93 -36.18
C THR A 382 -26.11 -20.82 -37.64
N ASN A 383 -25.64 -21.74 -38.50
CA ASN A 383 -26.22 -21.95 -39.82
C ASN A 383 -27.59 -22.61 -39.64
N SER A 384 -28.68 -21.83 -39.70
CA SER A 384 -30.02 -22.35 -39.94
C SER A 384 -30.24 -22.45 -41.45
N SER A 385 -29.94 -23.61 -42.04
CA SER A 385 -30.42 -23.96 -43.37
C SER A 385 -31.87 -24.41 -43.27
N SER A 386 -32.79 -23.56 -43.71
CA SER A 386 -34.20 -23.85 -43.93
C SER A 386 -34.37 -24.87 -45.06
N VAL A 387 -34.78 -26.10 -44.72
CA VAL A 387 -35.31 -27.06 -45.69
C VAL A 387 -36.83 -27.03 -45.57
N PHE A 388 -37.47 -26.30 -46.48
CA PHE A 388 -38.91 -26.42 -46.73
C PHE A 388 -39.17 -27.78 -47.39
N LYS A 389 -39.90 -28.67 -46.69
CA LYS A 389 -40.57 -29.82 -47.32
C LYS A 389 -42.03 -29.45 -47.56
N THR A 390 -42.36 -29.32 -48.84
CA THR A 390 -43.72 -29.29 -49.38
C THR A 390 -44.42 -30.62 -49.05
N VAL A 391 -45.58 -30.56 -48.39
CA VAL A 391 -46.51 -31.69 -48.33
C VAL A 391 -47.74 -31.30 -49.15
N SER A 392 -47.88 -31.95 -50.30
CA SER A 392 -49.07 -31.86 -51.15
C SER A 392 -50.19 -32.71 -50.55
N GLN A 393 -51.39 -32.14 -50.53
CA GLN A 393 -52.65 -32.86 -50.31
C GLN A 393 -52.98 -33.73 -51.52
N THR A 394 -53.39 -34.98 -51.28
CA THR A 394 -54.35 -35.70 -52.13
C THR A 394 -55.18 -36.67 -51.29
N HIS A 395 -56.50 -36.53 -51.46
CA HIS A 395 -57.65 -37.33 -50.99
C HIS A 395 -58.23 -37.07 -49.61
#